data_AF-A0A1H3S8H2-F1
#
_entry.id   AF-A0A1H3S8H2-F1
#
_cell.length_a   1.000
_cell.length_b   1.000
_cell.length_c   1.000
_cell.angle_alpha   90.00
_cell.angle_beta   90.00
_cell.angle_gamma   90.00
#
_symmetry.space_group_name_H-M   'P 1'
#
loop_
_entity.id
_entity.type
_entity.pdbx_description
1 polymer ?
#
loop_
_entity_poly.entity_id
_entity_poly.type
_entity_poly.pdbx_seq_one_letter_code
_entity_poly.pdbx_strand_id
1 'polypeptide(L)' 'MPRKPHPTDVSNEELSFAGPYLTLMEEAAPQRRHNLREVFNALC' A
#
# COMPACT_ATOMS: atom_id res chain seq x y z
N MET A 1 -15.13 5.82 -15.08
CA MET A 1 -15.61 6.09 -13.70
C MET A 1 -14.54 6.91 -13.00
N PRO A 2 -14.83 8.11 -12.49
CA PRO A 2 -13.84 8.88 -11.74
C PRO A 2 -13.43 8.08 -10.49
N ARG A 3 -12.12 7.94 -10.24
CA ARG A 3 -11.58 7.16 -9.12
C ARG A 3 -12.20 7.67 -7.81
N LYS A 4 -12.86 6.80 -7.04
CA LYS A 4 -13.15 7.09 -5.64
C LYS A 4 -11.82 7.34 -4.93
N PRO A 5 -11.64 8.43 -4.17
CA PRO A 5 -10.43 8.60 -3.36
C PRO A 5 -10.35 7.39 -2.43
N HIS A 6 -9.32 6.56 -2.61
CA HIS A 6 -9.11 5.43 -1.72
C HIS A 6 -8.54 5.98 -0.40
N PRO A 7 -8.82 5.33 0.74
CA PRO A 7 -8.22 5.73 2.02
C PRO A 7 -6.69 5.77 1.98
N THR A 8 -6.10 5.00 1.05
CA THR A 8 -4.71 5.09 0.63
C THR A 8 -4.65 5.84 -0.70
N ASP A 9 -3.68 6.74 -0.87
CA ASP A 9 -3.44 7.46 -2.13
C ASP A 9 -2.82 6.53 -3.19
N VAL A 10 -3.21 5.26 -3.22
CA VAL A 10 -2.64 4.16 -4.00
C VAL A 10 -3.72 3.63 -4.95
N SER A 11 -3.33 3.25 -6.16
CA SER A 11 -4.22 2.66 -7.17
C SER A 11 -4.60 1.22 -6.82
N ASN A 12 -5.64 0.68 -7.47
CA ASN A 12 -6.04 -0.71 -7.25
C ASN A 12 -4.94 -1.66 -7.72
N GLU A 13 -4.31 -1.34 -8.84
CA GLU A 13 -3.21 -2.09 -9.42
C GLU A 13 -2.00 -2.15 -8.49
N GLU A 14 -1.58 -1.00 -7.93
CA GLU A 14 -0.51 -0.92 -6.93
C GLU A 14 -0.87 -1.69 -5.64
N LEU A 15 -2.13 -1.59 -5.19
CA LEU A 15 -2.60 -2.32 -4.01
C LEU A 15 -2.65 -3.83 -4.25
N SER A 16 -3.10 -4.28 -5.43
CA SER A 16 -3.10 -5.69 -5.82
C SER A 16 -1.70 -6.27 -5.94
N PHE A 17 -0.73 -5.46 -6.38
CA PHE A 17 0.69 -5.85 -6.38
C PHE A 17 1.23 -6.02 -4.95
N ALA A 18 0.93 -5.09 -4.05
CA ALA A 18 1.43 -5.13 -2.67
C ALA A 18 0.68 -6.14 -1.77
N GLY A 19 -0.56 -6.47 -2.09
CA GLY A 19 -1.47 -7.29 -1.27
C GLY A 19 -0.87 -8.62 -0.77
N PRO A 20 -0.24 -9.44 -1.64
CA PRO A 20 0.38 -10.70 -1.22
C PRO A 20 1.46 -10.49 -0.15
N TYR A 21 2.31 -9.46 -0.28
CA TYR A 21 3.38 -9.17 0.66
C TYR A 21 2.87 -8.62 1.99
N LEU A 22 1.85 -7.76 1.96
CA LEU A 22 1.21 -7.23 3.16
C LEU A 22 0.49 -8.31 3.96
N THR A 23 -0.04 -9.34 3.30
CA THR A 23 -0.74 -10.47 3.93
C THR A 23 0.24 -11.40 4.66
N LEU A 24 1.49 -11.48 4.19
CA LEU A 24 2.55 -12.24 4.83
C LEU A 24 3.23 -11.48 5.99
N MET A 25 2.94 -10.19 6.13
CA MET A 25 3.54 -9.33 7.12
C MET A 25 2.77 -9.38 8.44
N GLU A 26 3.48 -9.60 9.54
CA GLU A 26 2.90 -9.56 10.88
C GLU A 26 2.19 -8.23 11.14
N GLU A 27 1.03 -8.27 11.78
CA GLU A 27 0.22 -7.06 12.01
C GLU A 27 0.93 -6.01 12.88
N ALA A 28 1.82 -6.45 13.77
CA ALA A 28 2.61 -5.59 14.65
C ALA A 28 3.91 -5.10 14.01
N ALA A 29 4.20 -5.49 12.77
CA ALA A 29 5.43 -5.12 12.08
C ALA A 29 5.55 -3.58 11.99
N PRO A 30 6.67 -2.98 12.41
CA PRO A 30 6.83 -1.52 12.43
C PRO A 30 6.64 -0.88 11.05
N GLN A 31 6.89 -1.64 9.97
CA GLN A 31 6.72 -1.22 8.59
C GLN A 31 5.26 -0.88 8.25
N ARG A 32 4.27 -1.46 8.94
CA ARG A 32 2.83 -1.18 8.74
C ARG A 32 2.41 0.21 9.22
N ARG A 33 3.29 0.92 9.93
CA ARG A 33 3.07 2.31 10.37
C ARG A 33 3.35 3.33 9.27
N HIS A 34 4.07 2.94 8.22
CA HIS A 34 4.39 3.84 7.11
C HIS A 34 3.23 3.95 6.12
N ASN A 35 3.09 5.12 5.49
CA ASN A 35 2.09 5.28 4.44
C ASN A 35 2.51 4.49 3.19
N LEU A 36 1.60 3.69 2.66
CA LEU A 36 1.83 2.84 1.49
C LEU A 36 2.29 3.62 0.25
N ARG A 37 1.83 4.88 0.05
CA ARG A 37 2.29 5.75 -1.04
C ARG A 37 3.74 6.19 -0.85
N GLU A 38 4.15 6.50 0.37
CA GLU A 38 5.55 6.88 0.68
C GLU A 38 6.51 5.71 0.42
N VAL A 39 6.11 4.50 0.83
CA VAL A 39 6.89 3.28 0.57
C VAL A 39 7.01 3.01 -0.93
N PHE A 40 5.93 3.16 -1.69
CA PHE A 40 5.96 3.02 -3.15
C PHE A 40 6.87 4.06 -3.82
N ASN A 41 6.80 5.32 -3.39
CA ASN A 41 7.62 6.39 -3.95
C ASN A 41 9.13 6.18 -3.70
N ALA A 42 9.51 5.48 -2.61
CA ALA A 42 10.90 5.21 -2.26
C ALA A 42 11.55 4.09 -3.10
N LEU A 43 10.78 3.38 -3.94
CA LEU A 43 11.28 2.34 -4.84
C LEU A 43 11.77 2.89 -6.19
N CYS A 44 11.56 4.19 -6.45
CA CYS A 44 12.03 4.91 -7.63
C CYS A 44 13.28 5.75 -7.31
#